data_AF-A0A7R9UMM9-F1
#
_entry.id   AF-A0A7R9UMM9-F1
#
_cell.length_a   1.000
_cell.length_b   1.000
_cell.length_c   1.000
_cell.angle_alpha   90.00
_cell.angle_beta   90.00
_cell.angle_gamma   90.00
#
_symmetry.space_group_name_H-M   'P 1'
#
loop_
_entity.id
_entity.type
_entity.pdbx_description
1 polymer ?
#
loop_
_entity_poly.entity_id
_entity_poly.type
_entity_poly.pdbx_seq_one_letter_code
_entity_poly.pdbx_strand_id
1 'polypeptide(L)'
;PPAGGADPTDAAALAAARMARLTKCVVGGLDAGDAYVLSVRESCADSAPVVFAAQPAHTLAARVQCASVADQRALFAPGFLAAVSECGHGCWGKSACSTACVRKRQLSDGCAACWGEVVGCGAWNCWNTCMFGQQSDGCRSCGQQHCSAPFQQCIGAERAQVPMPDDS
;
A
#
# COMPACT_ATOMS: atom_id res chain seq x y z
N PRO A 1 -41.09 -0.69 -19.66
CA PRO A 1 -40.14 -1.32 -18.72
C PRO A 1 -39.98 -2.83 -19.02
N PRO A 2 -38.75 -3.30 -19.10
CA PRO A 2 -38.40 -4.46 -18.28
C PRO A 2 -37.11 -4.22 -17.49
N ALA A 3 -37.15 -4.62 -16.23
CA ALA A 3 -36.01 -4.70 -15.32
C ALA A 3 -35.20 -5.96 -15.65
N GLY A 4 -33.96 -5.79 -16.10
CA GLY A 4 -32.98 -6.87 -16.20
C GLY A 4 -32.03 -6.77 -15.02
N GLY A 5 -32.28 -7.56 -13.98
CA GLY A 5 -31.31 -7.77 -12.90
C GLY A 5 -30.15 -8.60 -13.46
N ALA A 6 -28.93 -8.06 -13.39
CA ALA A 6 -27.73 -8.81 -13.74
C ALA A 6 -27.39 -9.78 -12.61
N ASP A 7 -27.26 -11.06 -12.93
CA ASP A 7 -26.84 -12.14 -12.03
C ASP A 7 -25.43 -11.84 -11.47
N PRO A 8 -25.16 -11.97 -10.16
CA PRO A 8 -23.84 -11.69 -9.58
C PRO A 8 -22.73 -12.61 -10.12
N THR A 9 -23.08 -13.78 -10.67
CA THR A 9 -22.16 -14.68 -11.36
C THR A 9 -21.68 -14.13 -12.70
N ASP A 10 -22.51 -13.33 -13.39
CA ASP A 10 -22.14 -12.69 -14.65
C ASP A 10 -21.20 -11.51 -14.43
N ALA A 11 -21.36 -10.75 -13.34
CA ALA A 11 -20.45 -9.66 -13.00
C ALA A 11 -19.04 -10.19 -12.67
N ALA A 12 -18.95 -11.29 -11.91
CA ALA A 12 -17.68 -11.94 -11.59
C ALA A 12 -17.03 -12.60 -12.83
N ALA A 13 -17.84 -13.22 -13.71
CA ALA A 13 -17.36 -13.77 -14.97
C ALA A 13 -16.90 -12.68 -15.95
N LEU A 14 -17.58 -11.53 -16.02
CA LEU A 14 -17.15 -10.37 -16.80
C LEU A 14 -15.85 -9.76 -16.25
N ALA A 15 -15.73 -9.68 -14.93
CA ALA A 15 -14.51 -9.18 -14.28
C ALA A 15 -13.33 -10.11 -14.55
N ALA A 16 -13.52 -11.43 -14.45
CA ALA A 16 -12.51 -12.44 -14.78
C ALA A 16 -12.14 -12.44 -16.27
N ALA A 17 -13.11 -12.30 -17.18
CA ALA A 17 -12.87 -12.19 -18.61
C ALA A 17 -12.17 -10.88 -19.02
N ARG A 18 -12.45 -9.77 -18.31
CA ARG A 18 -11.70 -8.50 -18.44
C ARG A 18 -10.27 -8.63 -17.94
N MET A 19 -10.05 -9.32 -16.82
CA MET A 19 -8.71 -9.61 -16.27
C MET A 19 -7.90 -10.55 -17.17
N ALA A 20 -8.55 -11.48 -17.88
CA ALA A 20 -7.89 -12.39 -18.82
C ALA A 20 -7.42 -11.71 -20.13
N ARG A 21 -7.90 -10.49 -20.42
CA ARG A 21 -7.44 -9.63 -21.53
C ARG A 21 -6.48 -8.53 -21.05
N LEU A 22 -5.53 -8.87 -20.18
CA LEU A 22 -4.42 -7.96 -19.89
C LEU A 22 -3.48 -7.91 -21.10
N THR A 23 -3.82 -7.06 -22.07
CA THR A 23 -2.95 -6.71 -23.19
C THR A 23 -1.69 -6.07 -22.62
N LYS A 24 -0.53 -6.69 -22.84
CA LYS A 24 0.77 -6.16 -22.42
C LYS A 24 1.01 -4.82 -23.13
N CYS A 25 0.82 -3.70 -22.45
CA CYS A 25 1.08 -2.39 -23.04
C CYS A 25 2.61 -2.19 -23.17
N VAL A 26 3.10 -1.95 -24.38
CA VAL A 26 4.51 -1.60 -24.61
C VAL A 26 4.61 -0.09 -24.61
N VAL A 27 5.33 0.48 -23.64
CA VAL A 27 5.68 1.91 -23.63
C VAL A 27 7.10 2.05 -24.18
N GLY A 28 7.26 2.83 -25.24
CA GLY A 28 8.56 3.14 -25.84
C GLY A 28 9.15 4.45 -25.30
N GLY A 29 10.45 4.64 -25.47
CA GLY A 29 11.15 5.87 -25.08
C GLY A 29 11.46 6.01 -23.59
N LEU A 30 11.43 4.90 -22.86
CA LEU A 30 11.85 4.83 -21.46
C LEU A 30 13.28 4.29 -21.36
N ASP A 31 14.06 4.80 -20.42
CA ASP A 31 15.42 4.35 -20.21
C ASP A 31 15.41 2.92 -19.66
N ALA A 32 16.21 2.05 -20.28
CA ALA A 32 16.32 0.67 -19.88
C ALA A 32 16.95 0.57 -18.48
N GLY A 33 16.18 0.10 -17.50
CA GLY A 33 16.64 -0.11 -16.12
C GLY A 33 15.86 0.66 -15.06
N ASP A 34 15.01 1.60 -15.46
CA ASP A 34 14.19 2.37 -14.54
C ASP A 34 12.74 1.85 -14.45
N ALA A 35 12.20 1.88 -13.24
CA ALA A 35 10.77 1.70 -13.02
C ALA A 35 10.05 3.04 -13.27
N TYR A 36 8.88 3.01 -13.89
CA TYR A 36 8.08 4.20 -14.19
C TYR A 36 6.65 4.02 -13.68
N VAL A 37 6.07 5.11 -13.19
CA VAL A 37 4.62 5.19 -12.95
C VAL A 37 3.97 5.78 -14.19
N LEU A 38 3.00 5.06 -14.75
CA LEU A 38 2.30 5.46 -15.96
C LEU A 38 0.88 5.89 -15.61
N SER A 39 0.51 7.11 -16.00
CA SER A 39 -0.89 7.55 -15.97
C SER A 39 -1.51 7.32 -17.34
N VAL A 40 -2.49 6.41 -17.42
CA VAL A 40 -3.23 6.08 -18.64
C VAL A 40 -4.69 6.49 -18.50
N ARG A 41 -5.27 7.08 -19.54
CA ARG A 41 -6.64 7.65 -19.52
C ARG A 41 -7.73 6.65 -19.92
N GLU A 42 -7.40 5.68 -20.77
CA GLU A 42 -8.29 4.60 -21.24
C GLU A 42 -7.50 3.27 -21.30
N SER A 43 -8.19 2.15 -21.09
CA SER A 43 -7.58 0.81 -21.11
C SER A 43 -6.94 0.51 -22.47
N CYS A 44 -5.75 -0.12 -22.48
CA CYS A 44 -4.93 -0.44 -23.67
C CYS A 44 -5.55 -1.48 -24.63
N ALA A 45 -6.85 -1.72 -24.58
CA ALA A 45 -7.48 -2.83 -25.26
C ALA A 45 -7.35 -2.73 -26.79
N ASP A 46 -7.32 -1.51 -27.36
CA ASP A 46 -7.53 -1.34 -28.79
C ASP A 46 -6.64 -0.27 -29.49
N SER A 47 -5.68 0.36 -28.79
CA SER A 47 -4.76 1.36 -29.39
C SER A 47 -3.47 1.54 -28.58
N ALA A 48 -2.42 2.08 -29.23
CA ALA A 48 -1.19 2.49 -28.54
C ALA A 48 -1.55 3.46 -27.41
N PRO A 49 -1.08 3.23 -26.17
CA PRO A 49 -1.45 4.07 -25.04
C PRO A 49 -0.96 5.50 -25.26
N VAL A 50 -1.86 6.48 -25.11
CA VAL A 50 -1.45 7.88 -25.00
C VAL A 50 -0.95 8.09 -23.58
N VAL A 51 0.36 7.87 -23.38
CA VAL A 51 1.05 8.18 -22.13
C VAL A 51 1.20 9.70 -22.05
N PHE A 52 0.41 10.34 -21.19
CA PHE A 52 0.49 11.80 -21.02
C PHE A 52 1.54 12.23 -19.99
N ALA A 53 1.97 11.30 -19.13
CA ALA A 53 3.08 11.49 -18.21
C ALA A 53 3.75 10.15 -17.90
N ALA A 54 5.08 10.13 -18.00
CA ALA A 54 5.94 9.09 -17.46
C ALA A 54 6.94 9.76 -16.51
N GLN A 55 6.90 9.38 -15.24
CA GLN A 55 7.85 9.88 -14.25
C GLN A 55 8.78 8.75 -13.85
N PRO A 56 10.11 8.97 -13.84
CA PRO A 56 11.02 7.98 -13.30
C PRO A 56 10.67 7.76 -11.83
N ALA A 57 10.46 6.50 -11.45
CA ALA A 57 10.06 6.16 -10.08
C ALA A 57 11.08 6.70 -9.06
N HIS A 58 12.35 6.84 -9.43
CA HIS A 58 13.39 7.42 -8.57
C HIS A 58 13.18 8.90 -8.22
N THR A 59 12.56 9.70 -9.09
CA THR A 59 12.29 11.13 -8.83
C THR A 59 11.08 11.33 -7.91
N LEU A 60 10.11 10.41 -7.97
CA LEU A 60 8.95 10.37 -7.10
C LEU A 60 9.27 9.69 -5.75
N ALA A 61 10.12 8.66 -5.77
CA ALA A 61 10.59 7.94 -4.58
C ALA A 61 11.38 8.82 -3.61
N ALA A 62 12.01 9.90 -4.09
CA ALA A 62 12.65 10.87 -3.21
C ALA A 62 11.67 11.64 -2.29
N ARG A 63 10.36 11.61 -2.58
CA ARG A 63 9.31 12.26 -1.76
C ARG A 63 8.41 11.27 -1.01
N VAL A 64 8.48 9.98 -1.34
CA VAL A 64 7.54 8.95 -0.86
C VAL A 64 8.34 7.81 -0.24
N GLN A 65 8.26 7.66 1.08
CA GLN A 65 9.22 6.84 1.82
C GLN A 65 9.13 5.34 1.56
N CYS A 66 7.97 4.85 1.10
CA CYS A 66 7.74 3.44 0.82
C CYS A 66 7.64 3.12 -0.69
N ALA A 67 8.10 4.00 -1.58
CA ALA A 67 7.89 3.85 -3.03
C ALA A 67 8.90 2.96 -3.74
N SER A 68 10.00 2.56 -3.10
CA SER A 68 11.00 1.74 -3.78
C SER A 68 10.46 0.34 -4.09
N VAL A 69 10.97 -0.30 -5.14
CA VAL A 69 10.57 -1.67 -5.50
C VAL A 69 10.86 -2.65 -4.35
N ALA A 70 11.93 -2.42 -3.59
CA ALA A 70 12.25 -3.22 -2.41
C ALA A 70 11.19 -3.06 -1.31
N ASP A 71 10.77 -1.81 -1.04
CA ASP A 71 9.71 -1.52 -0.07
C ASP A 71 8.40 -2.19 -0.47
N GLN A 72 7.95 -1.98 -1.71
CA GLN A 72 6.69 -2.56 -2.20
C GLN A 72 6.72 -4.10 -2.09
N ARG A 73 7.82 -4.76 -2.49
CA ARG A 73 7.96 -6.21 -2.34
C ARG A 73 7.87 -6.67 -0.88
N ALA A 74 8.48 -5.93 0.04
CA ALA A 74 8.46 -6.23 1.46
C ALA A 74 7.07 -6.01 2.09
N LEU A 75 6.40 -4.91 1.74
CA LEU A 75 5.06 -4.57 2.25
C LEU A 75 3.99 -5.57 1.82
N PHE A 76 4.06 -6.04 0.57
CA PHE A 76 3.13 -7.04 0.04
C PHE A 76 3.54 -8.49 0.32
N ALA A 77 4.65 -8.71 1.05
CA ALA A 77 5.02 -10.05 1.46
C ALA A 77 4.00 -10.63 2.46
N PRO A 78 3.64 -11.92 2.33
CA PRO A 78 2.75 -12.57 3.29
C PRO A 78 3.25 -12.41 4.74
N GLY A 79 2.35 -12.01 5.63
CA GLY A 79 2.66 -11.85 7.05
C GLY A 79 3.42 -10.58 7.43
N PHE A 80 3.60 -9.62 6.51
CA PHE A 80 4.25 -8.34 6.82
C PHE A 80 3.59 -7.63 8.02
N LEU A 81 2.26 -7.47 8.03
CA LEU A 81 1.55 -6.82 9.14
C LEU A 81 1.68 -7.58 10.46
N ALA A 82 1.69 -8.92 10.41
CA ALA A 82 1.94 -9.74 11.59
C ALA A 82 3.37 -9.53 12.12
N ALA A 83 4.35 -9.40 11.24
CA ALA A 83 5.73 -9.07 11.62
C ALA A 83 5.87 -7.68 12.23
N VAL A 84 5.14 -6.67 11.71
CA VAL A 84 5.09 -5.33 12.32
C VAL A 84 4.48 -5.40 13.71
N SER A 85 3.39 -6.16 13.88
CA SER A 85 2.75 -6.37 15.18
C SER A 85 3.66 -7.10 16.17
N GLU A 86 4.40 -8.12 15.73
CA GLU A 86 5.41 -8.82 16.52
C GLU A 86 6.57 -7.89 16.92
N CYS A 87 7.07 -7.09 15.98
CA CYS A 87 8.07 -6.06 16.25
C CYS A 87 7.56 -5.00 17.22
N GLY A 88 6.28 -4.63 17.14
CA GLY A 88 5.66 -3.71 18.09
C GLY A 88 5.58 -4.29 19.48
N HIS A 89 5.09 -5.52 19.61
CA HIS A 89 4.99 -6.19 20.88
C HIS A 89 6.36 -6.45 21.53
N GLY A 90 7.31 -6.99 20.77
CA GLY A 90 8.68 -7.25 21.25
C GLY A 90 9.41 -5.97 21.68
N CYS A 91 9.04 -4.83 21.12
CA CYS A 91 9.57 -3.52 21.47
C CYS A 91 8.69 -2.72 22.42
N TRP A 92 7.60 -3.30 22.95
CA TRP A 92 6.64 -2.61 23.81
C TRP A 92 6.11 -1.30 23.21
N GLY A 93 5.91 -1.30 21.89
CA GLY A 93 5.44 -0.14 21.16
C GLY A 93 6.45 0.98 20.96
N LYS A 94 7.72 0.80 21.38
CA LYS A 94 8.74 1.85 21.22
C LYS A 94 9.17 2.01 19.76
N SER A 95 8.82 3.15 19.18
CA SER A 95 9.07 3.48 17.77
C SER A 95 10.49 3.14 17.30
N ALA A 96 11.54 3.64 17.95
CA ALA A 96 12.93 3.39 17.52
C ALA A 96 13.33 1.90 17.49
N CYS A 97 12.88 1.12 18.50
CA CYS A 97 13.11 -0.33 18.52
C CYS A 97 12.33 -1.02 17.41
N SER A 98 11.07 -0.64 17.23
CA SER A 98 10.20 -1.22 16.20
C SER A 98 10.67 -0.87 14.78
N THR A 99 11.15 0.34 14.53
CA THR A 99 11.84 0.71 13.27
C THR A 99 13.01 -0.22 12.99
N ALA A 100 13.90 -0.43 13.96
CA ALA A 100 15.05 -1.31 13.80
C ALA A 100 14.64 -2.77 13.53
N CYS A 101 13.54 -3.23 14.14
CA CYS A 101 12.98 -4.56 13.91
C CYS A 101 12.34 -4.70 12.53
N VAL A 102 11.45 -3.77 12.16
CA VAL A 102 10.69 -3.77 10.90
C VAL A 102 11.62 -3.59 9.69
N ARG A 103 12.70 -2.80 9.82
CA ARG A 103 13.73 -2.66 8.78
C ARG A 103 14.34 -4.00 8.34
N LYS A 104 14.40 -5.00 9.21
CA LYS A 104 14.89 -6.35 8.86
C LYS A 104 14.03 -7.05 7.80
N ARG A 105 12.86 -6.51 7.48
CA ARG A 105 11.99 -6.95 6.39
C ARG A 105 12.38 -6.37 5.02
N GLN A 106 13.60 -5.84 4.88
CA GLN A 106 14.14 -5.28 3.64
C GLN A 106 13.47 -3.97 3.21
N LEU A 107 12.92 -3.24 4.18
CA LEU A 107 12.47 -1.87 3.95
C LEU A 107 13.67 -0.91 3.93
N SER A 108 13.54 0.14 3.12
CA SER A 108 14.36 1.33 3.20
C SER A 108 14.25 1.95 4.60
N ASP A 109 15.28 2.69 5.02
CA ASP A 109 15.31 3.31 6.36
C ASP A 109 14.11 4.27 6.54
N GLY A 110 13.75 5.02 5.49
CA GLY A 110 12.58 5.91 5.50
C GLY A 110 11.26 5.17 5.69
N CYS A 111 11.02 4.09 4.93
CA CYS A 111 9.79 3.31 5.08
C CYS A 111 9.70 2.62 6.44
N ALA A 112 10.82 2.06 6.92
CA ALA A 112 10.89 1.42 8.23
C ALA A 112 10.64 2.42 9.37
N ALA A 113 11.09 3.66 9.24
CA ALA A 113 10.81 4.72 10.20
C ALA A 113 9.31 4.99 10.31
N CYS A 114 8.60 5.15 9.18
CA CYS A 114 7.15 5.36 9.16
C CYS A 114 6.37 4.23 9.83
N TRP A 115 6.75 2.97 9.59
CA TRP A 115 6.12 1.84 10.28
C TRP A 115 6.43 1.79 11.78
N GLY A 116 7.63 2.21 12.19
CA GLY A 116 7.95 2.37 13.60
C GLY A 116 7.14 3.47 14.28
N GLU A 117 6.85 4.57 13.58
CA GLU A 117 5.94 5.62 14.05
C GLU A 117 4.51 5.13 14.20
N VAL A 118 3.98 4.31 13.28
CA VAL A 118 2.66 3.67 13.43
C VAL A 118 2.58 2.84 14.70
N VAL A 119 3.61 2.03 14.95
CA VAL A 119 3.70 1.22 16.17
C VAL A 119 3.74 2.11 17.41
N GLY A 120 4.54 3.18 17.40
CA GLY A 120 4.57 4.18 18.46
C GLY A 120 3.21 4.83 18.71
N CYS A 121 2.53 5.24 17.63
CA CYS A 121 1.21 5.83 17.69
C CYS A 121 0.18 4.86 18.29
N GLY A 122 0.19 3.59 17.87
CA GLY A 122 -0.70 2.56 18.41
C GLY A 122 -0.45 2.32 19.90
N ALA A 123 0.81 2.34 20.34
CA ALA A 123 1.16 2.21 21.75
C ALA A 123 0.72 3.41 22.60
N TRP A 124 0.72 4.62 22.04
CA TRP A 124 0.30 5.82 22.78
C TRP A 124 -1.21 6.04 22.78
N ASN A 125 -1.87 5.85 21.64
CA ASN A 125 -3.29 6.20 21.46
C ASN A 125 -4.22 4.99 21.60
N CYS A 126 -3.72 3.78 21.31
CA CYS A 126 -4.55 2.59 21.15
C CYS A 126 -4.22 1.45 22.10
N TRP A 127 -3.32 1.67 23.07
CA TRP A 127 -2.86 0.64 24.01
C TRP A 127 -4.01 -0.13 24.64
N ASN A 128 -4.99 0.57 25.23
CA ASN A 128 -6.10 -0.05 25.94
C ASN A 128 -6.95 -0.96 25.02
N THR A 129 -7.11 -0.56 23.76
CA THR A 129 -7.91 -1.30 22.77
C THR A 129 -7.11 -2.43 22.13
N CYS A 130 -5.79 -2.29 22.04
CA CYS A 130 -4.89 -3.24 21.38
C CYS A 130 -4.28 -4.28 22.34
N MET A 131 -4.25 -4.02 23.65
CA MET A 131 -3.59 -4.84 24.67
C MET A 131 -4.07 -6.30 24.66
N PHE A 132 -5.36 -6.54 24.42
CA PHE A 132 -5.95 -7.89 24.43
C PHE A 132 -6.13 -8.48 23.02
N GLY A 133 -5.69 -7.77 21.98
CA GLY A 133 -5.84 -8.21 20.61
C GLY A 133 -5.40 -7.15 19.62
N GLN A 134 -4.15 -7.24 19.14
CA GLN A 134 -3.58 -6.31 18.17
C GLN A 134 -4.27 -6.38 16.79
N GLN A 135 -4.99 -7.47 16.53
CA GLN A 135 -5.80 -7.67 15.32
C GLN A 135 -7.29 -7.56 15.59
N SER A 136 -7.70 -7.16 16.79
CA SER A 136 -9.11 -6.92 17.09
C SER A 136 -9.63 -5.73 16.28
N ASP A 137 -10.93 -5.74 15.98
CA ASP A 137 -11.55 -4.65 15.23
C ASP A 137 -11.45 -3.31 15.97
N GLY A 138 -11.50 -3.35 17.31
CA GLY A 138 -11.25 -2.17 18.14
C GLY A 138 -9.84 -1.61 17.96
N CYS A 139 -8.82 -2.46 17.98
CA CYS A 139 -7.44 -2.03 17.76
C CYS A 139 -7.24 -1.46 16.36
N ARG A 140 -7.79 -2.12 15.34
CA ARG A 140 -7.75 -1.65 13.95
C ARG A 140 -8.45 -0.31 13.80
N SER A 141 -9.66 -0.17 14.34
CA SER A 141 -10.43 1.08 14.29
C SER A 141 -9.69 2.23 14.99
N CYS A 142 -9.09 1.97 16.15
CA CYS A 142 -8.27 2.98 16.82
C CYS A 142 -7.05 3.38 15.97
N GLY A 143 -6.35 2.40 15.38
CA GLY A 143 -5.24 2.66 14.47
C GLY A 143 -5.67 3.48 13.24
N GLN A 144 -6.83 3.18 12.67
CA GLN A 144 -7.40 3.97 11.57
C GLN A 144 -7.73 5.40 12.01
N GLN A 145 -8.29 5.61 13.20
CA GLN A 145 -8.67 6.93 13.68
C GLN A 145 -7.49 7.81 14.06
N HIS A 146 -6.45 7.24 14.69
CA HIS A 146 -5.36 8.02 15.28
C HIS A 146 -4.04 7.94 14.52
N CYS A 147 -3.81 6.83 13.80
CA CYS A 147 -2.50 6.52 13.25
C CYS A 147 -2.46 6.48 11.71
N SER A 148 -3.61 6.48 11.02
CA SER A 148 -3.66 6.46 9.55
C SER A 148 -3.18 7.77 8.93
N ALA A 149 -3.68 8.91 9.41
CA ALA A 149 -3.28 10.23 8.92
C ALA A 149 -1.77 10.46 9.09
N PRO A 150 -1.16 10.37 10.30
CA PRO A 150 0.29 10.55 10.46
C PRO A 150 1.11 9.57 9.60
N PHE A 151 0.65 8.33 9.45
CA PHE A 151 1.29 7.36 8.56
C PHE A 151 1.26 7.80 7.10
N GLN A 152 0.11 8.25 6.60
CA GLN A 152 -0.04 8.77 5.23
C GLN A 152 0.87 9.98 4.98
N GLN A 153 1.02 10.87 5.97
CA GLN A 153 1.96 11.99 5.86
C GLN A 153 3.40 11.48 5.79
N CYS A 154 3.76 10.53 6.65
CA CYS A 154 5.12 9.99 6.72
C CYS A 154 5.53 9.31 5.40
N ILE A 155 4.67 8.46 4.85
CA ILE A 155 4.97 7.78 3.58
C ILE A 155 4.85 8.71 2.37
N GLY A 156 4.33 9.94 2.53
CA GLY A 156 4.10 10.88 1.43
C GLY A 156 2.89 10.57 0.56
N ALA A 157 1.90 9.82 1.10
CA ALA A 157 0.70 9.39 0.38
C ALA A 157 -0.39 10.47 0.28
N GLU A 158 -0.23 11.64 0.92
CA GLU A 158 -1.21 12.74 0.81
C GLU A 158 -1.38 13.27 -0.63
N ARG A 159 -0.46 12.92 -1.56
CA ARG A 159 -0.54 13.23 -3.00
C ARG A 159 -0.65 11.99 -3.90
N ALA A 160 -0.60 10.78 -3.34
CA ALA A 160 -0.73 9.53 -4.06
C ALA A 160 -1.91 8.78 -3.47
N GLN A 161 -3.01 8.68 -4.22
CA GLN A 161 -4.14 7.82 -3.88
C GLN A 161 -3.65 6.37 -3.81
N VAL A 162 -3.14 5.94 -2.66
CA VAL A 162 -2.77 4.55 -2.39
C VAL A 162 -4.00 3.87 -1.81
N PRO A 163 -4.56 2.85 -2.49
CA PRO A 163 -5.68 2.09 -1.97
C PRO A 163 -5.26 1.42 -0.65
N MET A 164 -5.89 1.79 0.45
CA MET A 164 -5.81 1.01 1.68
C MET A 164 -6.65 -0.25 1.47
N PRO A 165 -6.15 -1.45 1.80
CA PRO A 165 -6.98 -2.64 1.80
C PRO A 165 -7.89 -2.60 3.03
N ASP A 166 -9.09 -2.05 2.87
CA ASP A 166 -10.33 -2.41 3.59
C ASP A 166 -11.48 -1.52 3.06
N ASP A 167 -11.89 -1.74 1.81
CA ASP A 167 -13.22 -1.35 1.33
C ASP A 167 -13.91 -2.63 0.85
N SER A 168 -14.73 -3.20 1.76
CA SER A 168 -15.73 -4.22 1.43
C SER A 168 -17.05 -3.58 1.06
#